data_AF-A0A2E3PG45-F1
#
_entry.id   AF-A0A2E3PG45-F1
#
_cell.length_a   1.000
_cell.length_b   1.000
_cell.length_c   1.000
_cell.angle_alpha   90.00
_cell.angle_beta   90.00
_cell.angle_gamma   90.00
#
_symmetry.space_group_name_H-M   'P 1'
#
loop_
_entity.id
_entity.type
_entity.pdbx_description
1 polymer ?
#
loop_
_entity_poly.entity_id
_entity_poly.type
_entity_poly.pdbx_seq_one_letter_code
_entity_poly.pdbx_strand_id
1 'polypeptide(L)'
;MTREELQAAMTAADAEYVEKTGRQPYMGASLNLDQRDEWEARVWMTFDGDSKWLRAYGADPEAAIAKLSEAIAALPSEEETNLLEFQRDLGHLIDKGRKFGIDVAYVNPLAETAKALAENALTYQGAAE
;
A
#
# COMPACT_ATOMS: atom_id res chain seq x y z
N MET A 1 16.25 18.41 15.55
CA MET A 1 17.05 17.40 14.84
C MET A 1 18.13 18.08 14.02
N THR A 2 19.33 17.50 13.99
CA THR A 2 20.41 17.88 13.08
C THR A 2 20.11 17.41 11.65
N ARG A 3 20.87 17.90 10.67
CA ARG A 3 20.78 17.41 9.29
C ARG A 3 21.01 15.90 9.19
N GLU A 4 21.97 15.38 9.95
CA GLU A 4 22.33 13.95 9.94
C GLU A 4 21.20 13.10 10.52
N GLU A 5 20.59 13.54 11.62
CA GLU A 5 19.43 12.88 12.23
C GLU A 5 18.23 12.87 11.28
N LEU A 6 17.96 13.98 10.57
CA LEU A 6 16.88 14.05 9.59
C LEU A 6 17.12 13.11 8.40
N GLN A 7 18.36 13.04 7.91
CA GLN A 7 18.71 12.14 6.82
C GLN A 7 18.59 10.67 7.23
N ALA A 8 19.03 10.34 8.45
CA ALA A 8 18.89 8.99 9.00
C ALA A 8 17.40 8.61 9.13
N ALA A 9 16.56 9.52 9.61
CA ALA A 9 15.13 9.28 9.76
C ALA A 9 14.41 9.06 8.42
N MET A 10 14.77 9.81 7.37
CA MET A 10 14.23 9.58 6.01
C MET A 10 14.68 8.23 5.44
N THR A 11 15.93 7.86 5.68
CA THR A 11 16.45 6.55 5.25
C THR A 11 15.76 5.41 5.98
N ALA A 12 15.46 5.59 7.27
CA ALA A 12 14.67 4.64 8.06
C ALA A 12 13.24 4.51 7.52
N ALA A 13 12.57 5.61 7.19
CA ALA A 13 11.23 5.57 6.59
C ALA A 13 11.20 4.81 5.25
N ASP A 14 12.22 4.96 4.40
CA ASP A 14 12.36 4.16 3.18
C ASP A 14 12.53 2.67 3.50
N ALA A 15 13.35 2.34 4.50
CA ALA A 15 13.56 0.95 4.92
C ALA A 15 12.28 0.32 5.50
N GLU A 16 11.54 1.05 6.34
CA GLU A 16 10.24 0.64 6.88
C GLU A 16 9.24 0.38 5.76
N TYR A 17 9.18 1.26 4.76
CA TYR A 17 8.31 1.08 3.60
C TYR A 17 8.67 -0.18 2.80
N VAL A 18 9.96 -0.42 2.56
CA VAL A 18 10.44 -1.62 1.85
C VAL A 18 10.15 -2.88 2.66
N GLU A 19 10.40 -2.86 3.98
CA GLU A 19 10.12 -3.99 4.86
C GLU A 19 8.62 -4.33 4.87
N LYS A 20 7.78 -3.30 4.93
CA LYS A 20 6.33 -3.48 4.97
C LYS A 20 5.78 -3.99 3.63
N THR A 21 6.23 -3.43 2.52
CA THR A 21 5.59 -3.63 1.21
C THR A 21 6.36 -4.54 0.26
N GLY A 22 7.60 -4.90 0.57
CA GLY A 22 8.52 -5.62 -0.31
C GLY A 22 8.99 -4.81 -1.54
N ARG A 23 8.54 -3.55 -1.67
CA ARG A 23 8.73 -2.73 -2.88
C ARG A 23 9.68 -1.57 -2.61
N GLN A 24 10.58 -1.32 -3.56
CA GLN A 24 11.44 -0.12 -3.53
C GLN A 24 10.63 1.12 -3.98
N PRO A 25 10.71 2.24 -3.24
CA PRO A 25 10.04 3.47 -3.67
C PRO A 25 10.77 4.04 -4.90
N TYR A 26 10.01 4.54 -5.88
CA TYR A 26 10.61 5.18 -7.07
C TYR A 26 11.34 6.49 -6.71
N MET A 27 10.82 7.21 -5.72
CA MET A 27 11.48 8.35 -5.09
C MET A 27 11.55 8.11 -3.60
N GLY A 28 12.75 8.23 -3.03
CA GLY A 28 12.97 8.06 -1.60
C GLY A 28 12.22 9.08 -0.74
N ALA A 29 12.13 8.78 0.54
CA ALA A 29 11.44 9.59 1.52
C ALA A 29 12.03 11.01 1.55
N SER A 30 11.14 11.98 1.65
CA SER A 30 11.51 13.39 1.67
C SER A 30 10.72 14.16 2.71
N LEU A 31 11.35 15.22 3.20
CA LEU A 31 10.79 16.15 4.16
C LEU A 31 10.82 17.56 3.56
N ASN A 32 9.70 18.27 3.58
CA ASN A 32 9.61 19.66 3.14
C ASN A 32 8.67 20.47 4.03
N LEU A 33 8.99 21.76 4.20
CA LEU A 33 8.05 22.73 4.75
C LEU A 33 7.07 23.14 3.64
N ASP A 34 5.77 22.97 3.87
CA ASP A 34 4.73 23.30 2.90
C ASP A 34 4.32 24.79 2.96
N GLN A 35 3.40 25.20 2.08
CA GLN A 35 2.95 26.60 2.00
C GLN A 35 2.04 27.03 3.18
N ARG A 36 1.64 26.09 4.04
CA ARG A 36 0.76 26.29 5.20
C ARG A 36 1.54 26.36 6.50
N ASP A 37 2.88 26.40 6.41
CA ASP A 37 3.79 26.34 7.56
C ASP A 37 3.71 25.00 8.30
N GLU A 38 3.37 23.91 7.58
CA GLU A 38 3.38 22.54 8.10
C GLU A 38 4.55 21.75 7.50
N TRP A 39 5.19 20.92 8.32
CA TRP A 39 6.18 19.96 7.84
C TRP A 39 5.48 18.77 7.20
N GLU A 40 5.81 18.48 5.95
CA GLU A 40 5.34 17.33 5.18
C GLU A 40 6.48 16.30 5.09
N ALA A 41 6.25 15.10 5.62
CA ALA A 41 7.06 13.93 5.36
C ALA A 41 6.32 13.03 4.35
N ARG A 42 7.02 12.50 3.35
CA ARG A 42 6.39 11.71 2.29
C ARG A 42 7.31 10.65 1.71
N VAL A 43 6.72 9.54 1.26
CA VAL A 43 7.40 8.47 0.50
C VAL A 43 6.60 8.12 -0.75
N TRP A 44 7.28 7.77 -1.85
CA TRP A 44 6.61 7.35 -3.07
C TRP A 44 6.12 5.91 -2.93
N MET A 45 4.80 5.73 -2.91
CA MET A 45 4.17 4.44 -2.75
C MET A 45 3.59 3.95 -4.08
N THR A 46 3.75 2.66 -4.34
CA THR A 46 3.04 1.95 -5.41
C THR A 46 2.10 0.94 -4.81
N PHE A 47 0.80 1.20 -4.91
CA PHE A 47 -0.24 0.34 -4.37
C PHE A 47 -1.30 0.06 -5.43
N ASP A 48 -1.64 -1.20 -5.63
CA ASP A 48 -2.70 -1.62 -6.55
C ASP A 48 -2.47 -1.12 -8.00
N GLY A 49 -1.23 -1.16 -8.47
CA GLY A 49 -0.86 -0.63 -9.80
C GLY A 49 -0.97 0.89 -9.97
N ASP A 50 -1.34 1.63 -8.92
CA ASP A 50 -1.32 3.09 -8.88
C ASP A 50 -0.11 3.59 -8.06
N SER A 51 0.45 4.73 -8.46
CA SER A 51 1.61 5.34 -7.81
C SER A 51 1.23 6.70 -7.25
N LYS A 52 1.38 6.86 -5.93
CA LYS A 52 1.05 8.11 -5.24
C LYS A 52 1.99 8.37 -4.08
N TRP A 53 2.04 9.63 -3.67
CA TRP A 53 2.70 10.00 -2.44
C TRP A 53 1.88 9.55 -1.22
N LEU A 54 2.48 8.75 -0.35
CA LEU A 54 2.03 8.66 1.04
C LEU A 54 2.58 9.87 1.78
N ARG A 55 1.71 10.67 2.41
CA ARG A 55 2.05 11.97 2.98
C ARG A 55 1.55 12.06 4.41
N ALA A 56 2.36 12.65 5.27
CA ALA A 56 2.01 12.96 6.65
C ALA A 56 2.47 14.38 7.00
N TYR A 57 1.68 15.07 7.83
CA TYR A 57 1.87 16.48 8.18
C TYR A 57 2.07 16.66 9.68
N GLY A 58 3.05 17.48 10.08
CA GLY A 58 3.39 17.77 11.46
C GLY A 58 3.72 19.24 11.70
N ALA A 59 3.61 19.69 12.95
CA ALA A 59 3.99 21.04 13.36
C ALA A 59 5.52 21.25 13.33
N ASP A 60 6.28 20.17 13.41
CA ASP A 60 7.73 20.14 13.35
C ASP A 60 8.20 18.90 12.55
N PRO A 61 9.49 18.81 12.18
CA PRO A 61 10.02 17.66 11.44
C PRO A 61 9.75 16.32 12.11
N GLU A 62 9.92 16.23 13.43
CA GLU A 62 9.83 14.98 14.17
C GLU A 62 8.39 14.45 14.16
N ALA A 63 7.42 15.34 14.36
CA ALA A 63 5.99 15.02 14.30
C ALA A 63 5.56 14.56 12.90
N ALA A 64 6.08 15.17 11.84
CA ALA A 64 5.77 14.76 10.46
C ALA A 64 6.32 13.35 10.16
N ILE A 65 7.56 13.09 10.60
CA ILE A 65 8.25 11.80 10.43
C ILE A 65 7.52 10.68 11.19
N ALA A 66 7.19 10.92 12.45
CA ALA A 66 6.48 9.94 13.27
C ALA A 66 5.14 9.53 12.63
N LYS A 67 4.37 10.51 12.15
CA LYS A 67 3.10 10.25 11.44
C LYS A 67 3.30 9.55 10.10
N LEU A 68 4.41 9.78 9.40
CA LEU A 68 4.73 9.03 8.19
C LEU A 68 4.99 7.55 8.52
N SER A 69 5.76 7.28 9.58
CA SER A 69 6.02 5.91 10.05
C SER A 69 4.71 5.21 10.46
N GLU A 70 3.82 5.89 11.18
CA GLU A 70 2.47 5.38 11.48
C GLU A 70 1.67 5.05 10.21
N ALA A 71 1.73 5.92 9.21
CA ALA A 71 1.05 5.72 7.94
C ALA A 71 1.64 4.54 7.14
N ILE A 72 2.97 4.33 7.20
CA ILE A 72 3.64 3.18 6.59
C ILE A 72 3.23 1.89 7.31
N ALA A 73 3.23 1.88 8.64
CA ALA A 73 2.83 0.72 9.43
C ALA A 73 1.39 0.26 9.15
N ALA A 74 0.50 1.22 8.83
CA ALA A 74 -0.89 0.99 8.46
C ALA A 74 -1.10 0.50 7.02
N LEU A 75 -0.05 0.47 6.18
CA LEU A 75 -0.15 -0.12 4.85
C LEU A 75 -0.43 -1.63 4.94
N PRO A 76 -1.05 -2.23 3.92
CA PRO A 76 -1.03 -3.68 3.78
C PRO A 76 0.40 -4.17 3.54
N SER A 77 0.68 -5.39 4.00
CA SER A 77 1.90 -6.11 3.67
C SER A 77 2.02 -6.41 2.18
N GLU A 78 3.19 -6.87 1.73
CA GLU A 78 3.38 -7.36 0.36
C GLU A 78 2.38 -8.46 -0.01
N GLU A 79 2.19 -9.44 0.88
CA GLU A 79 1.29 -10.58 0.63
C GLU A 79 -0.17 -10.14 0.55
N GLU A 80 -0.61 -9.27 1.47
CA GLU A 80 -1.95 -8.66 1.44
C GLU A 80 -2.15 -7.84 0.16
N THR A 81 -1.15 -7.07 -0.24
CA THR A 81 -1.20 -6.27 -1.49
C THR A 81 -1.32 -7.17 -2.72
N ASN A 82 -0.51 -8.24 -2.79
CA ASN A 82 -0.55 -9.20 -3.90
C ASN A 82 -1.90 -9.93 -3.97
N LEU A 83 -2.50 -10.27 -2.83
CA LEU A 83 -3.82 -10.87 -2.76
C LEU A 83 -4.90 -9.90 -3.28
N LEU A 84 -4.86 -8.63 -2.85
CA LEU A 84 -5.79 -7.60 -3.30
C LEU A 84 -5.68 -7.35 -4.82
N GLU A 85 -4.45 -7.23 -5.33
CA GLU A 85 -4.18 -7.07 -6.77
C GLU A 85 -4.73 -8.26 -7.56
N PHE A 86 -4.50 -9.49 -7.08
CA PHE A 86 -5.02 -10.71 -7.72
C PHE A 86 -6.56 -10.77 -7.72
N GLN A 87 -7.21 -10.45 -6.59
CA GLN A 87 -8.68 -10.44 -6.49
C GLN A 87 -9.31 -9.44 -7.45
N ARG A 88 -8.71 -8.25 -7.58
CA ARG A 88 -9.14 -7.22 -8.54
C ARG A 88 -9.01 -7.71 -9.97
N ASP A 89 -7.86 -8.27 -10.33
CA ASP A 89 -7.59 -8.77 -11.68
C ASP A 89 -8.53 -9.93 -12.05
N LEU A 90 -8.84 -10.80 -11.08
CA LEU A 90 -9.83 -11.87 -11.24
C LEU A 90 -11.23 -11.30 -11.51
N GLY A 91 -11.65 -10.27 -10.79
CA GLY A 91 -12.90 -9.55 -11.04
C GLY A 91 -12.95 -8.95 -12.46
N HIS A 92 -11.89 -8.25 -12.87
CA HIS A 92 -11.77 -7.71 -14.22
C HIS A 92 -11.83 -8.80 -15.30
N LEU A 93 -11.21 -9.96 -15.06
CA LEU A 93 -11.23 -11.07 -16.01
C LEU A 93 -12.63 -11.68 -16.16
N ILE A 94 -13.36 -11.84 -15.05
CA ILE A 94 -14.76 -12.30 -15.07
C ILE A 94 -15.63 -11.35 -15.89
N ASP A 95 -15.53 -10.05 -15.64
CA ASP A 95 -16.31 -9.04 -16.35
C ASP A 95 -15.96 -8.97 -17.84
N LYS A 96 -14.66 -9.11 -18.16
CA LYS A 96 -14.19 -9.21 -19.54
C LYS A 96 -14.74 -10.46 -20.25
N GLY A 97 -14.75 -11.61 -19.57
CA GLY A 97 -15.34 -12.85 -20.09
C GLY A 97 -16.81 -12.67 -20.44
N ARG A 98 -17.60 -12.09 -19.53
CA ARG A 98 -19.02 -11.75 -19.77
C ARG A 98 -19.19 -10.80 -20.94
N LYS A 99 -18.40 -9.72 -20.98
CA LYS A 99 -18.45 -8.71 -22.05
C LYS A 99 -18.15 -9.30 -23.43
N PHE A 100 -17.24 -10.27 -23.50
CA PHE A 100 -16.83 -10.89 -24.76
C PHE A 100 -17.71 -12.08 -25.15
N GLY A 101 -18.72 -12.42 -24.35
CA GLY A 101 -19.59 -13.57 -24.61
C GLY A 101 -18.86 -14.91 -24.48
N ILE A 102 -17.82 -14.99 -23.63
CA ILE A 102 -17.20 -16.25 -23.28
C ILE A 102 -18.22 -17.12 -22.55
N ASP A 103 -18.26 -18.42 -22.89
CA ASP A 103 -19.18 -19.37 -22.29
C ASP A 103 -19.09 -19.33 -20.76
N VAL A 104 -20.26 -19.28 -20.12
CA VAL A 104 -20.43 -19.23 -18.68
C VAL A 104 -19.76 -20.41 -17.98
N ALA A 105 -19.64 -21.56 -18.65
CA ALA A 105 -18.91 -22.72 -18.14
C ALA A 105 -17.43 -22.42 -17.85
N TYR A 106 -16.82 -21.48 -18.57
CA TYR A 106 -15.44 -21.04 -18.32
C TYR A 106 -15.35 -19.86 -17.34
N VAL A 107 -16.40 -19.04 -17.23
CA VAL A 107 -16.43 -17.88 -16.33
C VAL A 107 -16.81 -18.27 -14.90
N ASN A 108 -17.71 -19.23 -14.72
CA ASN A 108 -18.19 -19.66 -13.40
C ASN A 108 -17.08 -20.14 -12.45
N PRO A 109 -16.10 -20.96 -12.87
CA PRO A 109 -15.01 -21.36 -11.99
C PRO A 109 -14.21 -20.17 -11.44
N LEU A 110 -14.03 -19.12 -12.24
CA LEU A 110 -13.36 -17.89 -11.81
C LEU A 110 -14.17 -17.14 -10.75
N ALA A 111 -15.50 -17.07 -10.92
CA ALA A 111 -16.40 -16.45 -9.95
C ALA A 111 -16.44 -17.21 -8.62
N GLU A 112 -16.48 -18.54 -8.65
CA GLU A 112 -16.40 -19.37 -7.44
C GLU A 112 -15.04 -19.20 -6.73
N THR A 113 -13.96 -19.07 -7.49
CA THR A 113 -12.62 -18.79 -6.92
C THR A 113 -12.59 -17.43 -6.23
N ALA A 114 -13.16 -16.39 -6.85
CA ALA A 114 -13.24 -15.05 -6.27
C ALA A 114 -14.04 -15.06 -4.96
N LYS A 115 -15.15 -15.80 -4.93
CA LYS A 115 -15.98 -15.98 -3.73
C LYS A 115 -15.21 -16.69 -2.62
N ALA A 116 -14.53 -17.80 -2.91
CA ALA A 116 -13.75 -18.54 -1.93
C ALA A 116 -12.61 -17.69 -1.33
N LEU A 117 -11.95 -16.86 -2.14
CA LEU A 117 -10.91 -15.94 -1.66
C LEU A 117 -11.47 -14.84 -0.74
N ALA A 118 -12.64 -14.30 -1.07
CA ALA A 118 -13.31 -13.31 -0.23
C ALA A 118 -13.79 -13.90 1.10
N GLU A 119 -14.33 -15.13 1.08
CA GLU A 119 -14.77 -15.84 2.28
C GLU A 119 -13.60 -16.19 3.21
N ASN A 120 -12.45 -16.60 2.66
CA ASN A 120 -11.23 -16.88 3.44
C ASN A 120 -10.61 -15.62 4.05
N ALA A 121 -10.69 -14.46 3.38
CA ALA A 121 -10.24 -13.20 3.95
C ALA A 121 -11.09 -12.74 5.14
N LEU A 122 -12.39 -13.09 5.17
CA LEU A 122 -13.30 -12.79 6.29
C LEU A 122 -13.10 -13.73 7.48
N THR A 123 -12.71 -14.99 7.24
CA THR A 123 -12.43 -15.97 8.29
C THR A 123 -11.00 -15.88 8.85
N TYR A 124 -10.05 -15.31 8.11
CA TYR A 124 -8.72 -14.97 8.60
C TYR A 124 -8.72 -13.66 9.43
N GLN A 125 -9.60 -13.57 10.43
CA GLN A 125 -9.51 -12.57 11.49
C GLN A 125 -8.84 -13.21 12.71
N GLY A 126 -7.50 -13.21 12.72
CA GLY A 126 -6.70 -13.50 13.93
C GLY A 126 -6.18 -14.93 14.06
N ALA A 127 -5.07 -15.24 13.38
CA ALA A 127 -3.95 -15.86 14.08
C ALA A 127 -3.05 -14.73 14.59
N ALA A 128 -3.55 -14.00 15.59
CA ALA A 128 -2.70 -13.16 16.42
C ALA A 128 -1.96 -14.12 17.36
N GLU A 129 -0.72 -14.47 17.02
CA GLU A 129 0.29 -14.92 17.98
C GLU A 129 1.19 -13.75 18.36
#